data_AF-A0A251Q1S4-F1
#
_entry.id   AF-A0A251Q1S4-F1
#
_cell.length_a   1.000
_cell.length_b   1.000
_cell.length_c   1.000
_cell.angle_alpha   90.00
_cell.angle_beta   90.00
_cell.angle_gamma   90.00
#
_symmetry.space_group_name_H-M   'P 1'
#
loop_
_entity.id
_entity.type
_entity.pdbx_description
1 polymer ?
#
loop_
_entity_poly.entity_id
_entity_poly.type
_entity_poly.pdbx_seq_one_letter_code
_entity_poly.pdbx_strand_id
1 'polypeptide(L)'
;MAIQSYESYDMLLKQFLLPHPFVPYISMLVGMFACKLVYDLNHLLSAAYFKSYSNLSKMQRIEWNNRAISTVHALFITAMSLYLVFWSDLYSDQQLNAFVTLQSSPLSTFALGVSVGYFLTDLGMIFWFYPALGGLEYVVHHLLSVASVAYAMLTGEGQLYTYMVLISETTTPGINLRWYLDTTGMKGSRTYLINGVVIFIAWLQEYSCSCICSTICTCTINRLSKCTSLGNF
;
A
#
# COMPACT_ATOMS: atom_id res chain seq x y z
N MET A 1 12.87 -44.13 -1.43
CA MET A 1 13.31 -42.94 -0.65
C MET A 1 13.92 -41.85 -1.54
N ALA A 2 14.96 -42.12 -2.34
CA ALA A 2 15.60 -41.07 -3.17
C ALA A 2 14.73 -40.47 -4.30
N ILE A 3 13.79 -41.25 -4.87
CA ILE A 3 12.89 -40.77 -5.93
C ILE A 3 11.82 -39.83 -5.37
N GLN A 4 11.26 -40.15 -4.19
CA GLN A 4 10.32 -39.27 -3.48
C GLN A 4 10.96 -37.96 -3.02
N SER A 5 12.24 -37.97 -2.63
CA SER A 5 12.95 -36.72 -2.32
C SER A 5 13.17 -35.89 -3.58
N TYR A 6 13.52 -36.50 -4.72
CA TYR A 6 13.74 -35.76 -5.96
C TYR A 6 12.47 -35.09 -6.50
N GLU A 7 11.33 -35.79 -6.46
CA GLU A 7 10.02 -35.20 -6.80
C GLU A 7 9.60 -34.09 -5.83
N SER A 8 9.88 -34.26 -4.54
CA SER A 8 9.65 -33.22 -3.53
C SER A 8 10.49 -31.97 -3.78
N TYR A 9 11.76 -32.13 -4.15
CA TYR A 9 12.64 -31.01 -4.49
C TYR A 9 12.24 -30.35 -5.80
N ASP A 10 11.86 -31.10 -6.83
CA ASP A 10 11.40 -30.57 -8.13
C ASP A 10 10.07 -29.81 -8.00
N MET A 11 9.16 -30.27 -7.13
CA MET A 11 7.93 -29.56 -6.80
C MET A 11 8.20 -28.27 -6.01
N LEU A 12 9.13 -28.30 -5.05
CA LEU A 12 9.59 -27.11 -4.33
C LEU A 12 10.30 -26.13 -5.26
N LEU A 13 11.14 -26.62 -6.18
CA LEU A 13 11.81 -25.83 -7.20
C LEU A 13 10.78 -25.20 -8.12
N LYS A 14 9.78 -25.95 -8.60
CA LYS A 14 8.69 -25.40 -9.43
C LYS A 14 7.85 -24.38 -8.67
N GLN A 15 7.61 -24.56 -7.38
CA GLN A 15 6.91 -23.57 -6.54
C GLN A 15 7.75 -22.31 -6.27
N PHE A 16 9.08 -22.43 -6.20
CA PHE A 16 10.03 -21.32 -6.06
C PHE A 16 10.37 -20.63 -7.40
N LEU A 17 10.36 -21.37 -8.51
CA LEU A 17 10.82 -20.96 -9.85
C LEU A 17 9.69 -20.63 -10.81
N LEU A 18 8.45 -21.02 -10.54
CA LEU A 18 7.28 -20.46 -11.21
C LEU A 18 6.86 -19.23 -10.40
N PRO A 19 7.35 -18.01 -10.72
CA PRO A 19 6.58 -16.84 -10.36
C PRO A 19 5.21 -17.10 -10.96
N HIS A 20 4.13 -17.12 -10.17
CA HIS A 20 2.79 -17.17 -10.76
C HIS A 20 2.68 -15.95 -11.66
N PRO A 21 2.90 -16.06 -12.98
CA PRO A 21 3.29 -14.90 -13.77
C PRO A 21 2.11 -13.94 -13.94
N PHE A 22 0.91 -14.45 -13.61
CA PHE A 22 -0.35 -13.75 -13.65
C PHE A 22 -0.71 -13.03 -12.35
N VAL A 23 -0.10 -13.35 -11.20
CA VAL A 23 -0.48 -12.75 -9.90
C VAL A 23 -0.37 -11.22 -9.91
N PRO A 24 0.74 -10.60 -10.40
CA PRO A 24 0.83 -9.14 -10.49
C PRO A 24 -0.30 -8.51 -11.33
N TYR A 25 -0.58 -9.08 -12.50
CA TYR A 25 -1.57 -8.53 -13.43
C TYR A 25 -3.01 -8.74 -12.93
N ILE A 26 -3.33 -9.93 -12.41
CA ILE A 26 -4.65 -10.23 -11.87
C ILE A 26 -4.92 -9.35 -10.65
N SER A 27 -3.96 -9.23 -9.73
CA SER A 27 -4.13 -8.40 -8.53
C SER A 27 -4.30 -6.92 -8.86
N MET A 28 -3.59 -6.41 -9.88
CA MET A 28 -3.79 -5.06 -10.39
C MET A 28 -5.21 -4.84 -10.93
N LEU A 29 -5.73 -5.78 -11.73
CA LEU A 29 -7.12 -5.72 -12.22
C LEU A 29 -8.13 -5.83 -11.08
N VAL A 30 -7.86 -6.67 -10.08
CA VAL A 30 -8.68 -6.77 -8.86
C VAL A 30 -8.69 -5.43 -8.12
N GLY A 31 -7.54 -4.76 -7.99
CA GLY A 31 -7.45 -3.43 -7.39
C GLY A 31 -8.31 -2.39 -8.13
N MET A 32 -8.20 -2.31 -9.46
CA MET A 32 -9.01 -1.40 -10.27
C MET A 32 -10.51 -1.69 -10.16
N PHE A 33 -10.90 -2.96 -10.21
CA PHE A 33 -12.29 -3.37 -10.05
C PHE A 33 -12.83 -3.05 -8.65
N ALA A 34 -12.04 -3.31 -7.60
CA ALA A 34 -12.38 -2.98 -6.23
C ALA A 34 -12.58 -1.47 -6.07
N CYS A 35 -11.74 -0.63 -6.69
CA CYS A 35 -11.93 0.82 -6.69
C CYS A 35 -13.28 1.22 -7.30
N LYS A 36 -13.64 0.66 -8.46
CA LYS A 36 -14.94 0.94 -9.08
C LYS A 36 -16.11 0.49 -8.21
N LEU A 37 -16.01 -0.71 -7.63
CA LEU A 37 -17.02 -1.26 -6.73
C LEU A 37 -17.22 -0.36 -5.49
N VAL A 38 -16.12 0.02 -4.82
CA VAL A 38 -16.17 0.91 -3.65
C VAL A 38 -16.77 2.26 -4.01
N TYR A 39 -16.39 2.84 -5.16
CA TYR A 39 -16.96 4.10 -5.63
C TYR A 39 -18.47 4.02 -5.79
N ASP A 40 -18.98 3.00 -6.48
CA ASP A 40 -20.40 2.84 -6.75
C ASP A 40 -21.20 2.53 -5.48
N LEU A 41 -20.70 1.62 -4.64
CA LEU A 41 -21.33 1.31 -3.36
C LEU A 41 -21.37 2.54 -2.46
N ASN A 42 -20.27 3.29 -2.36
CA ASN A 42 -20.23 4.51 -1.56
C ASN A 42 -21.17 5.57 -2.11
N HIS A 43 -21.28 5.71 -3.44
CA HIS A 43 -22.22 6.62 -4.07
C HIS A 43 -23.67 6.27 -3.70
N LEU A 44 -24.05 4.99 -3.81
CA LEU A 44 -25.39 4.51 -3.49
C LEU A 44 -25.72 4.65 -2.01
N LEU A 45 -24.82 4.23 -1.12
CA LEU A 45 -24.99 4.36 0.33
C LEU A 45 -25.03 5.83 0.76
N SER A 46 -24.16 6.68 0.20
CA SER A 46 -24.13 8.10 0.51
C SER A 46 -25.41 8.81 0.07
N ALA A 47 -25.91 8.50 -1.13
CA ALA A 47 -27.18 9.04 -1.64
C ALA A 47 -28.38 8.59 -0.81
N ALA A 48 -28.37 7.36 -0.29
CA ALA A 48 -29.47 6.81 0.52
C ALA A 48 -29.49 7.33 1.96
N TYR A 49 -28.33 7.43 2.62
CA TYR A 49 -28.26 7.68 4.07
C TYR A 49 -27.81 9.08 4.46
N PHE A 50 -27.10 9.82 3.59
CA PHE A 50 -26.50 11.11 3.95
C PHE A 50 -27.18 12.26 3.21
N LYS A 51 -28.10 12.95 3.88
CA LYS A 51 -28.74 14.16 3.32
C LYS A 51 -27.72 15.22 2.90
N SER A 52 -26.62 15.36 3.65
CA SER A 52 -25.54 16.29 3.32
C SER A 52 -24.90 15.98 1.97
N TYR A 53 -24.76 14.71 1.59
CA TYR A 53 -24.17 14.29 0.32
C TYR A 53 -25.00 14.77 -0.88
N SER A 54 -26.32 14.70 -0.79
CA SER A 54 -27.24 15.21 -1.83
C SER A 54 -27.19 16.73 -1.99
N ASN A 55 -26.67 17.48 -1.01
CA ASN A 55 -26.50 18.93 -1.11
C ASN A 55 -25.10 19.33 -1.64
N LEU A 56 -24.18 18.38 -1.79
CA LEU A 56 -22.84 18.66 -2.31
C LEU A 56 -22.86 18.96 -3.80
N SER A 57 -21.92 19.82 -4.23
CA SER A 57 -21.66 20.05 -5.64
C SER A 57 -21.19 18.77 -6.35
N LYS A 58 -21.31 18.73 -7.68
CA LYS A 58 -20.86 17.57 -8.48
C LYS A 58 -19.41 17.19 -8.17
N MET A 59 -18.53 18.19 -8.05
CA MET A 59 -17.11 17.96 -7.78
C MET A 59 -16.87 17.41 -6.37
N GLN A 60 -17.54 17.98 -5.36
CA GLN A 60 -17.46 17.47 -3.99
C GLN A 60 -17.99 16.04 -3.85
N ARG A 61 -19.01 15.65 -4.62
CA ARG A 61 -19.47 14.24 -4.64
C ARG A 61 -18.42 13.32 -5.26
N ILE A 62 -17.72 13.76 -6.31
CA ILE A 62 -16.62 12.99 -6.91
C ILE A 62 -15.51 12.80 -5.88
N GLU A 63 -15.05 13.88 -5.24
CA GLU A 63 -14.03 13.80 -4.18
C GLU A 63 -14.50 12.95 -3.00
N TRP A 64 -15.75 13.09 -2.57
CA TRP A 64 -16.36 12.29 -1.51
C TRP A 64 -16.26 10.79 -1.76
N ASN A 65 -16.61 10.36 -2.98
CA ASN A 65 -16.51 8.95 -3.36
C ASN A 65 -15.07 8.50 -3.57
N ASN A 66 -14.20 9.36 -4.11
CA ASN A 66 -12.79 9.06 -4.28
C ASN A 66 -12.08 8.83 -2.93
N ARG A 67 -12.42 9.62 -1.91
CA ARG A 67 -11.94 9.45 -0.53
C ARG A 67 -12.40 8.14 0.12
N ALA A 68 -13.52 7.58 -0.32
CA ALA A 68 -13.95 6.27 0.16
C ALA A 68 -13.06 5.16 -0.40
N ILE A 69 -12.69 5.25 -1.68
CA ILE A 69 -11.72 4.35 -2.30
C ILE A 69 -10.40 4.37 -1.52
N SER A 70 -9.82 5.57 -1.33
CA SER A 70 -8.52 5.70 -0.65
C SER A 70 -8.58 5.26 0.82
N THR A 71 -9.71 5.46 1.50
CA THR A 71 -9.91 4.93 2.86
C THR A 71 -9.88 3.40 2.90
N VAL A 72 -10.57 2.73 1.98
CA VAL A 72 -10.61 1.26 1.94
C VAL A 72 -9.25 0.68 1.57
N HIS A 73 -8.58 1.26 0.57
CA HIS A 73 -7.22 0.85 0.19
C HIS A 73 -6.24 1.04 1.35
N ALA A 74 -6.24 2.20 2.00
CA ALA A 74 -5.35 2.50 3.10
C ALA A 74 -5.50 1.50 4.26
N LEU A 75 -6.74 1.15 4.63
CA LEU A 75 -6.98 0.12 5.66
C LEU A 75 -6.46 -1.26 5.23
N PHE A 76 -6.71 -1.65 3.98
CA PHE A 76 -6.23 -2.92 3.43
C PHE A 76 -4.70 -2.99 3.42
N ILE A 77 -4.04 -2.01 2.82
CA ILE A 77 -2.59 -2.07 2.64
C ILE A 77 -1.87 -1.91 3.97
N THR A 78 -2.37 -1.06 4.88
CA THR A 78 -1.82 -0.95 6.24
C THR A 78 -1.89 -2.28 6.97
N ALA A 79 -3.03 -2.96 6.95
CA ALA A 79 -3.18 -4.26 7.60
C ALA A 79 -2.23 -5.31 7.00
N MET A 80 -2.13 -5.36 5.67
CA MET A 80 -1.21 -6.25 4.97
C MET A 80 0.25 -5.94 5.28
N SER A 81 0.65 -4.66 5.28
CA SER A 81 2.01 -4.22 5.62
C SER A 81 2.38 -4.62 7.03
N LEU A 82 1.52 -4.35 8.02
CA LEU A 82 1.77 -4.71 9.42
C LEU A 82 1.90 -6.22 9.59
N TYR A 83 1.01 -6.99 8.95
CA TYR A 83 1.09 -8.44 8.98
C TYR A 83 2.39 -8.97 8.37
N LEU A 84 2.73 -8.53 7.15
CA LEU A 84 3.90 -9.03 6.43
C LEU A 84 5.21 -8.62 7.12
N VAL A 85 5.32 -7.38 7.60
CA VAL A 85 6.55 -6.85 8.21
C VAL A 85 6.78 -7.38 9.62
N PHE A 86 5.73 -7.48 10.46
CA PHE A 86 5.92 -7.77 11.90
C PHE A 86 5.44 -9.15 12.35
N TRP A 87 4.47 -9.76 11.65
CA TRP A 87 3.87 -11.03 12.07
C TRP A 87 4.22 -12.22 11.18
N SER A 88 4.60 -11.98 9.93
CA SER A 88 4.98 -13.06 9.01
C SER A 88 6.47 -13.37 9.10
N ASP A 89 6.82 -14.63 8.85
CA ASP A 89 8.23 -15.05 8.77
C ASP A 89 8.91 -14.65 7.43
N LEU A 90 8.20 -13.97 6.52
CA LEU A 90 8.67 -13.67 5.17
C LEU A 90 9.98 -12.85 5.14
N TYR A 91 10.10 -11.91 6.08
CA TYR A 91 11.25 -11.01 6.19
C TYR A 91 12.12 -11.30 7.42
N SER A 92 12.02 -12.49 7.98
CA SER A 92 12.84 -12.92 9.12
C SER A 92 14.27 -13.25 8.69
N ASP A 93 15.25 -12.80 9.47
CA ASP A 93 16.69 -13.10 9.29
C ASP A 93 17.03 -14.60 9.45
N GLN A 94 16.07 -15.43 9.86
CA GLN A 94 16.27 -16.86 10.12
C GLN A 94 16.13 -17.76 8.89
N GLN A 95 15.57 -17.28 7.77
CA GLN A 95 15.48 -18.07 6.53
C GLN A 95 16.78 -18.02 5.73
N LEU A 96 17.27 -19.20 5.35
CA LEU A 96 18.58 -19.46 4.73
C LEU A 96 18.86 -18.63 3.47
N ASN A 97 20.02 -17.95 3.49
CA ASN A 97 20.89 -17.55 2.36
C ASN A 97 20.45 -16.47 1.36
N ALA A 98 19.22 -15.96 1.39
CA ALA A 98 18.81 -14.84 0.53
C ALA A 98 18.76 -13.51 1.30
N PHE A 99 19.14 -12.40 0.65
CA PHE A 99 19.00 -11.07 1.25
C PHE A 99 17.52 -10.77 1.52
N VAL A 100 17.19 -10.22 2.69
CA VAL A 100 15.80 -9.85 3.06
C VAL A 100 15.12 -8.96 2.01
N THR A 101 15.91 -8.20 1.24
CA THR A 101 15.47 -7.33 0.16
C THR A 101 15.04 -8.07 -1.10
N LEU A 102 15.34 -9.36 -1.23
CA LEU A 102 14.98 -10.20 -2.38
C LEU A 102 13.84 -11.17 -2.03
N GLN A 103 13.32 -11.10 -0.80
CA GLN A 103 12.24 -11.96 -0.34
C GLN A 103 10.89 -11.43 -0.84
N SER A 104 10.12 -12.33 -1.43
CA SER A 104 8.74 -12.08 -1.84
C SER A 104 7.91 -13.35 -1.71
N SER A 105 6.59 -13.20 -1.70
CA SER A 105 5.62 -14.29 -1.69
C SER A 105 4.47 -13.96 -2.64
N PRO A 106 3.68 -14.95 -3.09
CA PRO A 106 2.49 -14.67 -3.88
C PRO A 106 1.51 -13.72 -3.19
N LEU A 107 1.37 -13.83 -1.86
CA LEU A 107 0.49 -12.96 -1.07
C LEU A 107 1.00 -11.52 -1.03
N SER A 108 2.31 -11.32 -0.84
CA SER A 108 2.89 -9.98 -0.83
C SER A 108 2.81 -9.35 -2.22
N THR A 109 3.22 -10.07 -3.27
CA THR A 109 3.08 -9.59 -4.64
C THR A 109 1.61 -9.28 -5.00
N PHE A 110 0.65 -10.08 -4.54
CA PHE A 110 -0.78 -9.80 -4.72
C PHE A 110 -1.21 -8.50 -4.02
N ALA A 111 -0.82 -8.27 -2.77
CA ALA A 111 -1.19 -7.06 -2.04
C ALA A 111 -0.56 -5.79 -2.64
N LEU A 112 0.67 -5.86 -3.13
CA LEU A 112 1.28 -4.76 -3.88
C LEU A 112 0.53 -4.52 -5.19
N GLY A 113 0.14 -5.56 -5.93
CA GLY A 113 -0.60 -5.37 -7.18
C GLY A 113 -1.99 -4.78 -7.00
N VAL A 114 -2.73 -5.17 -5.96
CA VAL A 114 -3.96 -4.45 -5.58
C VAL A 114 -3.69 -2.96 -5.36
N SER A 115 -2.56 -2.62 -4.72
CA SER A 115 -2.16 -1.22 -4.49
C SER A 115 -1.76 -0.49 -5.77
N VAL A 116 -1.06 -1.14 -6.71
CA VAL A 116 -0.78 -0.56 -8.04
C VAL A 116 -2.07 -0.25 -8.78
N GLY A 117 -3.04 -1.18 -8.77
CA GLY A 117 -4.35 -0.96 -9.39
C GLY A 117 -5.10 0.24 -8.80
N TYR A 118 -5.03 0.39 -7.47
CA TYR A 118 -5.54 1.56 -6.76
C TYR A 118 -4.83 2.85 -7.18
N PHE A 119 -3.50 2.91 -7.08
CA PHE A 119 -2.74 4.13 -7.39
C PHE A 119 -2.91 4.56 -8.85
N LEU A 120 -3.03 3.63 -9.80
CA LEU A 120 -3.35 3.94 -11.19
C LEU A 120 -4.76 4.53 -11.34
N THR A 121 -5.74 3.99 -10.61
CA THR A 121 -7.11 4.51 -10.61
C THR A 121 -7.15 5.93 -10.04
N ASP A 122 -6.47 6.17 -8.91
CA ASP A 122 -6.45 7.48 -8.26
C ASP A 122 -5.68 8.52 -9.08
N LEU A 123 -4.54 8.13 -9.67
CA LEU A 123 -3.80 8.97 -10.61
C LEU A 123 -4.64 9.35 -11.84
N GLY A 124 -5.40 8.41 -12.38
CA GLY A 124 -6.33 8.66 -13.48
C GLY A 124 -7.41 9.68 -13.10
N MET A 125 -7.97 9.57 -11.90
CA MET A 125 -8.94 10.54 -11.36
C MET A 125 -8.31 11.92 -11.18
N ILE A 126 -7.11 11.99 -10.58
CA ILE A 126 -6.37 13.25 -10.37
C ILE A 126 -6.13 13.94 -11.71
N PHE A 127 -5.66 13.23 -12.74
CA PHE A 127 -5.45 13.83 -14.07
C PHE A 127 -6.75 14.29 -14.71
N TRP A 128 -7.81 13.48 -14.64
CA TRP A 128 -9.08 13.80 -15.28
C TRP A 128 -9.76 15.03 -14.69
N PHE A 129 -9.62 15.23 -13.37
CA PHE A 129 -10.22 16.34 -12.65
C PHE A 129 -9.17 17.36 -12.17
N TYR A 130 -7.99 17.39 -12.78
CA TYR A 130 -6.94 18.34 -12.42
C TYR A 130 -7.38 19.78 -12.70
N PRO A 131 -7.13 20.76 -11.81
CA PRO A 131 -6.48 20.67 -10.49
C PRO A 131 -7.46 20.51 -9.31
N ALA A 132 -8.73 20.18 -9.56
CA ALA A 132 -9.78 20.18 -8.55
C ALA A 132 -9.64 19.07 -7.49
N LEU A 133 -9.03 17.93 -7.81
CA LEU A 133 -8.77 16.83 -6.85
C LEU A 133 -7.39 16.92 -6.18
N GLY A 134 -6.47 17.73 -6.69
CA GLY A 134 -5.11 17.82 -6.14
C GLY A 134 -4.18 18.66 -7.02
N GLY A 135 -3.17 19.24 -6.37
CA GLY A 135 -2.08 19.99 -7.02
C GLY A 135 -1.00 19.08 -7.61
N LEU A 136 0.08 19.72 -8.09
CA LEU A 136 1.22 19.02 -8.70
C LEU A 136 1.91 18.05 -7.74
N GLU A 137 1.90 18.38 -6.44
CA GLU A 137 2.43 17.54 -5.37
C GLU A 137 1.75 16.16 -5.32
N TYR A 138 0.43 16.10 -5.53
CA TYR A 138 -0.31 14.83 -5.57
C TYR A 138 0.05 14.02 -6.81
N VAL A 139 0.21 14.67 -7.96
CA VAL A 139 0.60 14.02 -9.22
C VAL A 139 1.99 13.40 -9.08
N VAL A 140 2.97 14.17 -8.60
CA VAL A 140 4.34 13.70 -8.43
C VAL A 140 4.39 12.57 -7.40
N HIS A 141 3.70 12.73 -6.26
CA HIS A 141 3.59 11.69 -5.25
C HIS A 141 3.04 10.38 -5.84
N HIS A 142 1.92 10.44 -6.56
CA HIS A 142 1.31 9.24 -7.14
C HIS A 142 2.17 8.59 -8.23
N LEU A 143 2.85 9.37 -9.07
CA LEU A 143 3.77 8.82 -10.07
C LEU A 143 4.93 8.06 -9.42
N LEU A 144 5.51 8.63 -8.35
CA LEU A 144 6.57 7.96 -7.58
C LEU A 144 6.05 6.71 -6.86
N SER A 145 4.85 6.78 -6.29
CA SER A 145 4.20 5.63 -5.65
C SER A 145 3.91 4.51 -6.65
N VAL A 146 3.33 4.81 -7.81
CA VAL A 146 3.10 3.82 -8.87
C VAL A 146 4.42 3.19 -9.32
N ALA A 147 5.44 4.00 -9.63
CA ALA A 147 6.72 3.49 -10.10
C ALA A 147 7.40 2.57 -9.08
N SER A 148 7.47 3.00 -7.82
CA SER A 148 8.14 2.23 -6.75
C SER A 148 7.38 0.95 -6.38
N VAL A 149 6.06 1.02 -6.22
CA VAL A 149 5.23 -0.13 -5.84
C VAL A 149 5.14 -1.13 -6.99
N ALA A 150 5.01 -0.65 -8.24
CA ALA A 150 5.01 -1.53 -9.41
C ALA A 150 6.36 -2.22 -9.62
N TYR A 151 7.48 -1.51 -9.39
CA TYR A 151 8.80 -2.13 -9.43
C TYR A 151 8.89 -3.29 -8.43
N ALA A 152 8.58 -3.05 -7.14
CA ALA A 152 8.66 -4.07 -6.10
C ALA A 152 7.69 -5.24 -6.31
N MET A 153 6.52 -4.98 -6.92
CA MET A 153 5.59 -6.01 -7.33
C MET A 153 6.14 -6.88 -8.47
N LEU A 154 6.69 -6.27 -9.52
CA LEU A 154 7.11 -6.98 -10.74
C LEU A 154 8.42 -7.74 -10.56
N THR A 155 9.38 -7.17 -9.83
CA THR A 155 10.69 -7.81 -9.61
C THR A 155 10.71 -8.73 -8.40
N GLY A 156 9.79 -8.52 -7.45
CA GLY A 156 9.84 -9.19 -6.14
C GLY A 156 10.93 -8.61 -5.22
N GLU A 157 11.64 -7.57 -5.65
CA GLU A 157 12.73 -6.94 -4.90
C GLU A 157 12.24 -5.73 -4.11
N GLY A 158 12.86 -5.46 -2.97
CA GLY A 158 12.57 -4.28 -2.14
C GLY A 158 11.23 -4.29 -1.43
N GLN A 159 10.46 -5.39 -1.49
CA GLN A 159 9.10 -5.44 -0.93
C GLN A 159 9.03 -5.07 0.55
N LEU A 160 10.01 -5.49 1.37
CA LEU A 160 10.10 -5.09 2.78
C LEU A 160 10.03 -3.57 2.96
N TYR A 161 10.88 -2.83 2.22
CA TYR A 161 10.92 -1.38 2.32
C TYR A 161 9.67 -0.73 1.76
N THR A 162 9.12 -1.27 0.66
CA THR A 162 7.84 -0.83 0.11
C THR A 162 6.73 -0.96 1.15
N TYR A 163 6.63 -2.08 1.86
CA TYR A 163 5.64 -2.27 2.92
C TYR A 163 5.89 -1.36 4.13
N MET A 164 7.14 -1.17 4.53
CA MET A 164 7.46 -0.22 5.61
C MET A 164 7.00 1.20 5.27
N VAL A 165 7.17 1.63 4.02
CA VAL A 165 6.64 2.93 3.55
C VAL A 165 5.12 2.90 3.53
N LEU A 166 4.49 1.84 3.00
CA LEU A 166 3.02 1.75 2.91
C LEU A 166 2.30 1.68 4.27
N ILE A 167 3.00 1.46 5.40
CA ILE A 167 2.41 1.67 6.73
C ILE A 167 1.99 3.13 6.93
N SER A 168 2.60 4.09 6.23
CA SER A 168 2.21 5.50 6.31
C SER A 168 0.80 5.78 5.76
N GLU A 169 0.18 4.84 5.05
CA GLU A 169 -1.23 4.98 4.68
C GLU A 169 -2.17 4.92 5.89
N THR A 170 -1.68 4.56 7.08
CA THR A 170 -2.48 4.54 8.33
C THR A 170 -3.12 5.90 8.63
N THR A 171 -2.50 7.01 8.23
CA THR A 171 -3.05 8.37 8.44
C THR A 171 -4.15 8.73 7.44
N THR A 172 -4.21 8.10 6.26
CA THR A 172 -5.15 8.40 5.17
C THR A 172 -6.63 8.32 5.58
N PRO A 173 -7.12 7.27 6.28
CA PRO A 173 -8.49 7.22 6.79
C PRO A 173 -8.82 8.39 7.73
N GLY A 174 -7.87 8.80 8.56
CA GLY A 174 -8.01 9.94 9.46
C GLY A 174 -8.16 11.25 8.69
N ILE A 175 -7.30 11.48 7.70
CA ILE A 175 -7.34 12.66 6.83
C ILE A 175 -8.66 12.73 6.04
N ASN A 176 -9.12 11.60 5.49
CA ASN A 176 -10.40 11.52 4.79
C ASN A 176 -11.59 11.79 5.71
N LEU A 177 -11.61 11.21 6.92
CA LEU A 177 -12.63 11.50 7.92
C LEU A 177 -12.66 12.98 8.30
N ARG A 178 -11.48 13.61 8.45
CA ARG A 178 -11.37 15.03 8.72
C ARG A 178 -12.02 15.86 7.63
N TRP A 179 -11.77 15.50 6.37
CA TRP A 179 -12.38 16.17 5.22
C TRP A 179 -13.90 15.98 5.22
N TYR A 180 -14.42 14.76 5.44
CA TYR A 180 -15.86 14.52 5.53
C TYR A 180 -16.53 15.38 6.61
N LEU A 181 -15.90 15.51 7.78
CA LEU A 181 -16.37 16.37 8.86
C LEU A 181 -16.36 17.85 8.45
N ASP A 182 -15.32 18.34 7.77
CA ASP A 182 -15.26 19.74 7.32
C ASP A 182 -16.34 20.02 6.25
N THR A 183 -16.45 19.15 5.24
CA THR A 183 -17.41 19.27 4.13
C THR A 183 -18.87 19.18 4.59
N THR A 184 -19.14 18.52 5.72
CA THR A 184 -20.48 18.46 6.32
C THR A 184 -20.75 19.56 7.36
N GLY A 185 -19.83 20.52 7.53
CA GLY A 185 -19.98 21.64 8.46
C GLY A 185 -19.70 21.29 9.92
N MET A 186 -19.04 20.16 10.19
CA MET A 186 -18.76 19.64 11.54
C MET A 186 -17.35 19.99 12.06
N LYS A 187 -16.68 20.99 11.48
CA LYS A 187 -15.34 21.43 11.88
C LYS A 187 -15.20 21.82 13.35
N GLY A 188 -16.27 22.36 13.95
CA GLY A 188 -16.29 22.76 15.37
C GLY A 188 -16.60 21.60 16.35
N SER A 189 -16.80 20.38 15.87
CA SER A 189 -17.20 19.25 16.72
C SER A 189 -16.03 18.68 17.53
N ARG A 190 -16.35 18.04 18.67
CA ARG A 190 -15.36 17.25 19.43
C ARG A 190 -14.76 16.13 18.59
N THR A 191 -15.55 15.52 17.70
CA THR A 191 -15.08 14.49 16.77
C THR A 191 -13.97 14.99 15.86
N TYR A 192 -14.10 16.21 15.33
CA TYR A 192 -13.06 16.83 14.48
C TYR A 192 -11.76 17.09 15.25
N LEU A 193 -11.85 17.48 16.53
CA LEU A 193 -10.70 17.64 17.41
C LEU A 193 -10.02 16.30 17.69
N ILE A 194 -10.78 15.29 18.14
CA ILE A 194 -10.26 13.95 18.47
C ILE A 194 -9.60 13.33 17.24
N ASN A 195 -10.24 13.42 16.07
CA ASN A 195 -9.67 12.97 14.81
C ASN A 195 -8.30 13.63 14.52
N GLY A 196 -8.16 14.93 14.75
CA GLY A 196 -6.88 15.63 14.60
C GLY A 196 -5.78 15.10 15.52
N VAL A 197 -6.12 14.80 16.78
CA VAL A 197 -5.18 14.18 17.75
C VAL A 197 -4.79 12.78 17.30
N VAL A 198 -5.74 11.96 16.84
CA VAL A 198 -5.47 10.60 16.34
C VAL A 198 -4.54 10.63 15.12
N ILE A 199 -4.77 11.53 14.16
CA ILE A 199 -3.89 11.70 12.99
C ILE A 199 -2.47 12.07 13.45
N PHE A 200 -2.34 13.01 14.40
CA PHE A 200 -1.03 13.41 14.92
C PHE A 200 -0.28 12.26 15.59
N ILE A 201 -0.97 11.43 16.39
CA ILE A 201 -0.37 10.25 17.03
C ILE A 201 0.04 9.21 15.97
N ALA A 202 -0.82 8.94 14.99
CA ALA A 202 -0.52 8.02 13.90
C ALA A 202 0.71 8.48 13.09
N TRP A 203 0.79 9.78 12.79
CA TRP A 203 1.93 10.40 12.14
C TRP A 203 3.22 10.19 12.96
N LEU A 204 3.22 10.40 14.29
CA LEU A 204 4.39 10.13 15.14
C LEU A 204 4.87 8.67 15.08
N GLN A 205 3.94 7.72 14.97
CA GLN A 205 4.27 6.30 14.81
C GLN A 205 4.99 6.03 13.48
N GLU A 206 4.61 6.74 12.40
CA GLU A 206 5.25 6.64 11.09
C GLU A 206 6.72 7.11 11.10
N TYR A 207 7.05 8.15 11.87
CA TYR A 207 8.45 8.58 12.07
C TYR A 207 9.28 7.46 12.67
N SER A 208 8.71 6.76 13.66
CA SER A 208 9.39 5.65 14.33
C SER A 208 9.64 4.49 13.37
N CYS A 209 8.65 4.13 12.54
CA CYS A 209 8.83 3.13 11.46
C CYS A 209 9.86 3.57 10.42
N SER A 210 9.90 4.86 10.05
CA SER A 210 10.88 5.39 9.11
C SER A 210 12.32 5.32 9.65
N CYS A 211 12.52 5.59 10.95
CA CYS A 211 13.81 5.40 11.61
C CYS A 211 14.25 3.93 11.61
N ILE A 212 13.31 3.01 11.86
CA ILE A 212 13.58 1.56 11.80
C ILE A 212 13.99 1.16 10.38
N CYS A 213 13.24 1.61 9.37
CA CYS A 213 13.53 1.39 7.94
C CYS A 213 14.95 1.88 7.56
N SER A 214 15.30 3.10 7.96
CA SER A 214 16.63 3.67 7.73
C SER A 214 17.75 2.85 8.40
N THR A 215 17.50 2.33 9.60
CA THR A 215 18.45 1.48 10.33
C THR A 215 18.64 0.15 9.61
N ILE A 216 17.55 -0.53 9.22
CA ILE A 216 17.58 -1.80 8.49
C ILE A 216 18.29 -1.64 7.13
N CYS A 217 18.02 -0.54 6.41
CA CYS A 217 18.69 -0.18 5.16
C CYS A 217 20.20 -0.03 5.36
N THR A 218 20.61 0.73 6.36
CA THR A 218 22.04 0.94 6.69
C THR A 218 22.73 -0.38 7.05
N CYS A 219 22.10 -1.23 7.88
CA CYS A 219 22.62 -2.54 8.23
C CYS A 219 22.76 -3.47 7.01
N THR A 220 21.78 -3.46 6.11
CA THR A 220 21.79 -4.27 4.89
C THR A 220 22.93 -3.85 3.96
N ILE A 221 23.09 -2.54 3.72
CA ILE A 221 24.18 -2.00 2.89
C ILE A 221 25.55 -2.34 3.48
N ASN A 222 25.72 -2.21 4.80
CA ASN A 222 26.96 -2.56 5.49
C ASN A 222 27.27 -4.06 5.44
N ARG A 223 26.26 -4.92 5.33
CA ARG A 223 26.44 -6.37 5.15
C ARG A 223 26.86 -6.69 3.71
N LEU A 224 26.23 -6.04 2.73
CA LEU A 224 26.58 -6.15 1.32
C LEU A 224 28.02 -5.70 1.06
N SER A 225 28.46 -4.58 1.63
CA SER A 225 29.82 -4.06 1.46
C SER A 225 30.89 -4.98 2.07
N LYS A 226 30.58 -5.71 3.14
CA LYS A 226 31.45 -6.73 3.72
C LYS A 226 31.52 -8.01 2.87
N CYS A 227 30.42 -8.42 2.24
CA CYS A 227 30.42 -9.59 1.36
C CYS A 227 31.21 -9.33 0.06
N THR A 228 31.09 -8.13 -0.53
CA THR A 228 31.87 -7.75 -1.72
C THR A 228 33.36 -7.59 -1.43
N SER A 229 33.76 -7.21 -0.20
CA SER A 229 35.18 -7.16 0.17
C SER A 229 35.78 -8.54 0.43
N LEU A 230 34.99 -9.53 0.86
CA LEU A 230 35.43 -10.91 1.10
C LEU A 230 35.45 -11.78 -0.18
N GLY A 231 34.71 -11.41 -1.22
CA GLY A 231 34.66 -12.13 -2.50
C GLY A 231 35.75 -11.77 -3.53
N ASN A 232 36.68 -10.87 -3.17
CA ASN A 232 37.78 -10.40 -4.03
C ASN A 232 39.15 -11.02 -3.64
N PHE A 233 39.18 -12.31 -3.31
CA PHE A 233 40.41 -13.11 -3.13
C PHE A 233 40.37 -14.37 -3.98
#